data_AF-A0A7C3YAH6-F1
#
_entry.id   AF-A0A7C3YAH6-F1
#
_cell.length_a   1.000
_cell.length_b   1.000
_cell.length_c   1.000
_cell.angle_alpha   90.00
_cell.angle_beta   90.00
_cell.angle_gamma   90.00
#
_symmetry.space_group_name_H-M   'P 1'
#
loop_
_entity.id
_entity.type
_entity.pdbx_description
1 polymer ?
#
loop_
_entity_poly.entity_id
_entity_poly.type
_entity_poly.pdbx_seq_one_letter_code
_entity_poly.pdbx_strand_id
1 'polypeptide(L)'
;MRTQRDIETLVARLAEARRAFTSTKEILTAARREFDEQHADLIAAERDLGELVRNRELELRDAVEEVYRLTGIRRPADGVNVRLVKRLTYDTDAAVAWAAANKHLTLLKLDRPAFERVAQGLKPDFVAIEEVPQATIMADLDRAVARTEAATAAEAVFAEDIRQHYHTENEWRQGVRRMRETVDPETGEITEDANG
;
A
#
# COMPACT_ATOMS: atom_id res chain seq x y z
N MET A 1 -30.99 -28.15 -51.21
CA MET A 1 -31.52 -29.05 -50.17
C MET A 1 -30.38 -29.92 -49.67
N ARG A 2 -30.15 -29.98 -48.35
CA ARG A 2 -29.24 -30.99 -47.80
C ARG A 2 -29.94 -32.35 -47.87
N THR A 3 -29.23 -33.37 -48.31
CA THR A 3 -29.72 -34.75 -48.35
C THR A 3 -29.60 -35.38 -46.96
N GLN A 4 -30.34 -36.47 -46.71
CA GLN A 4 -30.19 -37.25 -45.48
C GLN A 4 -28.73 -37.72 -45.27
N ARG A 5 -28.05 -38.07 -46.35
CA ARG A 5 -26.63 -38.45 -46.36
C ARG A 5 -25.69 -37.31 -45.90
N ASP A 6 -26.03 -36.05 -46.22
CA ASP A 6 -25.26 -34.89 -45.75
C ASP A 6 -25.40 -34.71 -44.24
N ILE A 7 -26.60 -34.96 -43.69
CA ILE A 7 -26.85 -34.90 -42.25
C ILE A 7 -26.09 -36.01 -41.53
N GLU A 8 -26.14 -37.25 -42.03
CA GLU A 8 -25.38 -38.38 -41.47
C GLU A 8 -23.87 -38.11 -41.47
N THR A 9 -23.36 -37.51 -42.55
CA THR A 9 -21.94 -37.10 -42.64
C THR A 9 -21.58 -36.04 -41.59
N LEU A 10 -22.44 -35.04 -41.38
CA LEU A 10 -22.22 -34.01 -40.36
C LEU A 10 -22.28 -34.57 -38.94
N VAL A 11 -23.20 -35.51 -38.67
CA VAL A 11 -23.30 -36.19 -37.37
C VAL A 11 -22.03 -37.00 -37.10
N ALA A 12 -21.53 -37.76 -38.09
CA ALA A 12 -20.29 -38.52 -37.95
C ALA A 12 -19.08 -37.62 -37.64
N ARG A 13 -18.95 -36.49 -38.36
CA ARG A 13 -17.89 -35.50 -38.12
C ARG A 13 -17.99 -34.86 -36.73
N LEU A 14 -19.21 -34.52 -36.29
CA LEU A 14 -19.42 -33.97 -34.95
C LEU A 14 -19.07 -35.01 -33.87
N ALA A 15 -19.42 -36.28 -34.06
CA ALA A 15 -19.07 -37.35 -33.13
C ALA A 15 -17.56 -37.56 -33.02
N GLU A 16 -16.83 -37.50 -34.14
CA GLU A 16 -15.36 -37.52 -34.15
C GLU A 16 -14.76 -36.30 -33.43
N ALA A 17 -15.22 -35.09 -33.76
CA ALA A 17 -14.74 -33.87 -33.13
C ALA A 17 -14.99 -33.87 -31.61
N ARG A 18 -16.13 -34.38 -31.15
CA ARG A 18 -16.43 -34.53 -29.71
C ARG A 18 -15.49 -35.53 -29.04
N ARG A 19 -15.20 -36.67 -29.67
CA ARG A 19 -14.24 -37.65 -29.14
C ARG A 19 -12.84 -37.06 -29.03
N ALA A 20 -12.38 -36.35 -30.06
CA ALA A 20 -11.09 -35.67 -30.05
C ALA A 20 -11.05 -34.59 -28.95
N PHE A 21 -12.09 -33.78 -28.82
CA PHE A 21 -12.18 -32.76 -27.77
C PHE A 21 -12.12 -33.36 -26.36
N THR A 22 -12.90 -34.41 -26.09
CA THR A 22 -12.88 -35.09 -24.79
C THR A 22 -11.50 -35.66 -24.47
N SER A 23 -10.87 -36.34 -25.44
CA SER A 23 -9.51 -36.89 -25.28
C SER A 23 -8.47 -35.80 -24.97
N THR A 24 -8.45 -34.70 -25.73
CA THR A 24 -7.53 -33.57 -25.47
C THR A 24 -7.81 -32.92 -24.11
N LYS A 25 -9.08 -32.80 -23.71
CA LYS A 25 -9.45 -32.27 -22.40
C LYS A 25 -8.92 -33.15 -21.27
N GLU A 26 -9.04 -34.47 -21.38
CA GLU A 26 -8.53 -35.42 -20.40
C GLU A 26 -7.01 -35.34 -20.29
N ILE A 27 -6.29 -35.26 -21.41
CA ILE A 27 -4.83 -35.08 -21.45
C ILE A 27 -4.42 -33.77 -20.77
N LEU A 28 -5.09 -32.66 -21.08
CA LEU A 28 -4.80 -31.36 -20.46
C LEU A 28 -5.08 -31.37 -18.95
N THR A 29 -6.17 -32.01 -18.52
CA THR A 29 -6.48 -32.17 -17.09
C THR A 29 -5.41 -33.00 -16.38
N ALA A 30 -4.94 -34.10 -16.98
CA ALA A 30 -3.86 -34.91 -16.43
C ALA A 30 -2.54 -34.13 -16.35
N ALA A 31 -2.16 -33.39 -17.40
CA ALA A 31 -0.94 -32.59 -17.43
C ALA A 31 -0.96 -31.46 -16.39
N ARG A 32 -2.11 -30.80 -16.18
CA ARG A 32 -2.27 -29.79 -15.12
C ARG A 32 -2.14 -30.41 -13.73
N ARG A 33 -2.75 -31.56 -13.52
CA ARG A 33 -2.63 -32.28 -12.25
C ARG A 33 -1.19 -32.68 -11.97
N GLU A 34 -0.48 -33.22 -12.96
CA GLU A 34 0.94 -33.55 -12.83
C GLU A 34 1.79 -32.33 -12.52
N PHE A 35 1.53 -31.19 -13.19
CA PHE A 35 2.20 -29.92 -12.90
C PHE A 35 1.94 -29.47 -11.45
N ASP A 36 0.68 -29.48 -11.01
CA ASP A 36 0.30 -29.10 -9.64
C ASP A 36 0.95 -30.04 -8.60
N GLU A 37 1.03 -31.34 -8.88
CA GLU A 37 1.68 -32.33 -8.02
C GLU A 37 3.21 -32.12 -7.99
N GLN A 38 3.85 -31.86 -9.13
CA GLN A 38 5.29 -31.61 -9.23
C GLN A 38 5.72 -30.29 -8.57
N HIS A 39 4.83 -29.29 -8.54
CA HIS A 39 5.12 -27.95 -8.01
C HIS A 39 4.35 -27.64 -6.72
N ALA A 40 3.74 -28.65 -6.08
CA ALA A 40 2.91 -28.47 -4.89
C ALA A 40 3.64 -27.69 -3.78
N ASP A 41 4.91 -28.02 -3.53
CA ASP A 41 5.73 -27.36 -2.50
C ASP A 41 6.00 -25.88 -2.83
N LEU A 42 6.24 -25.55 -4.11
CA LEU A 42 6.46 -24.16 -4.53
C LEU A 42 5.17 -23.34 -4.45
N ILE A 43 4.04 -23.92 -4.85
CA ILE A 43 2.72 -23.28 -4.76
C ILE A 43 2.37 -23.05 -3.27
N ALA A 44 2.62 -24.02 -2.40
CA ALA A 44 2.44 -23.87 -0.96
C ALA A 44 3.35 -22.77 -0.40
N ALA A 45 4.64 -22.78 -0.76
CA ALA A 45 5.60 -21.77 -0.30
C ALA A 45 5.22 -20.35 -0.75
N GLU A 46 4.76 -20.18 -2.00
CA GLU A 46 4.29 -18.88 -2.52
C GLU A 46 3.10 -18.36 -1.73
N ARG A 47 2.10 -19.22 -1.47
CA ARG A 47 0.94 -18.87 -0.63
C ARG A 47 1.38 -18.47 0.77
N ASP A 48 2.20 -19.29 1.43
CA ASP A 48 2.61 -19.09 2.81
C ASP A 48 3.47 -17.81 2.97
N LEU A 49 4.38 -17.55 2.02
CA LEU A 49 5.13 -16.29 1.96
C LEU A 49 4.23 -15.08 1.68
N GLY A 50 3.24 -15.22 0.80
CA GLY A 50 2.25 -14.18 0.53
C GLY A 50 1.41 -13.82 1.76
N GLU A 51 1.03 -14.82 2.56
CA GLU A 51 0.36 -14.62 3.85
C GLU A 51 1.27 -13.92 4.87
N LEU A 52 2.54 -14.35 4.96
CA LEU A 52 3.53 -13.72 5.82
C LEU A 52 3.71 -12.24 5.48
N VAL A 53 3.91 -11.90 4.20
CA VAL A 53 4.05 -10.51 3.73
C VAL A 53 2.80 -9.71 4.11
N ARG A 54 1.60 -10.23 3.83
CA ARG A 54 0.34 -9.54 4.18
C ARG A 54 0.23 -9.25 5.67
N ASN A 55 0.56 -10.22 6.52
CA ASN A 55 0.51 -10.05 7.97
C ASN A 55 1.51 -8.99 8.44
N ARG A 56 2.74 -8.99 7.91
CA ARG A 56 3.75 -7.97 8.23
C ARG A 56 3.34 -6.57 7.78
N GLU A 57 2.72 -6.45 6.61
CA GLU A 57 2.20 -5.16 6.16
C GLU A 57 1.03 -4.68 7.03
N LEU A 58 0.15 -5.57 7.50
CA LEU A 58 -0.93 -5.21 8.42
C LEU A 58 -0.37 -4.70 9.75
N GLU A 59 0.55 -5.45 10.36
CA GLU A 59 1.26 -5.02 11.58
C GLU A 59 1.92 -3.64 11.41
N LEU A 60 2.59 -3.42 10.27
CA LEU A 60 3.23 -2.14 9.96
C LEU A 60 2.20 -1.01 9.82
N ARG A 61 1.07 -1.24 9.13
CA ARG A 61 0.00 -0.23 8.99
C ARG A 61 -0.57 0.17 10.35
N ASP A 62 -0.86 -0.81 11.20
CA ASP A 62 -1.41 -0.57 12.54
C ASP A 62 -0.45 0.27 13.40
N ALA A 63 0.85 -0.09 13.38
CA ALA A 63 1.88 0.66 14.10
C ALA A 63 2.03 2.11 13.58
N VAL A 64 1.99 2.29 12.25
CA VAL A 64 2.12 3.60 11.60
C VAL A 64 0.92 4.50 11.91
N GLU A 65 -0.28 3.95 11.87
CA GLU A 65 -1.50 4.68 12.21
C GLU A 65 -1.52 5.05 13.70
N GLU A 66 -1.01 4.19 14.58
CA GLU A 66 -0.86 4.50 16.00
C GLU A 66 0.16 5.63 16.23
N VAL A 67 1.34 5.56 15.60
CA VAL A 67 2.34 6.64 15.66
C VAL A 67 1.75 7.95 15.16
N TYR A 68 0.94 7.92 14.10
CA TYR A 68 0.26 9.12 13.61
C TYR A 68 -0.77 9.66 14.61
N ARG A 69 -1.58 8.80 15.24
CA ARG A 69 -2.54 9.22 16.27
C ARG A 69 -1.85 9.90 17.46
N LEU A 70 -0.67 9.42 17.84
CA LEU A 70 0.09 9.96 18.97
C LEU A 70 0.88 11.23 18.63
N THR A 71 1.46 11.32 17.44
CA THR A 71 2.46 12.35 17.10
C THR A 71 2.02 13.34 16.01
N GLY A 72 1.03 12.98 15.20
CA GLY A 72 0.63 13.71 13.99
C GLY A 72 1.63 13.61 12.83
N ILE A 73 2.72 12.85 12.95
CA ILE A 73 3.76 12.74 11.91
C ILE A 73 3.25 11.90 10.73
N ARG A 74 3.09 12.54 9.57
CA ARG A 74 2.58 11.88 8.35
C ARG A 74 3.58 10.94 7.67
N ARG A 75 4.87 11.05 7.97
CA ARG A 75 5.95 10.23 7.38
C ARG A 75 6.88 9.73 8.48
N PRO A 76 6.47 8.70 9.23
CA PRO A 76 7.25 8.23 10.37
C PRO A 76 8.53 7.48 9.97
N ALA A 77 8.59 6.95 8.74
CA ALA A 77 9.76 6.27 8.19
C ALA A 77 9.82 6.42 6.66
N ASP A 78 11.00 6.24 6.07
CA ASP A 78 11.15 6.15 4.63
C ASP A 78 10.38 4.96 4.06
N GLY A 79 9.71 5.16 2.92
CA GLY A 79 8.84 4.14 2.33
C GLY A 79 7.43 4.06 2.91
N VAL A 80 7.15 4.84 3.96
CA VAL A 80 5.85 4.84 4.65
C VAL A 80 5.26 6.25 4.72
N ASN A 81 3.96 6.36 4.40
CA ASN A 81 3.25 7.62 4.45
C ASN A 81 1.83 7.43 4.99
N VAL A 82 1.31 8.40 5.73
CA VAL A 82 -0.07 8.42 6.23
C VAL A 82 -0.87 9.43 5.42
N ARG A 83 -1.96 8.96 4.82
CA ARG A 83 -2.96 9.82 4.16
C ARG A 83 -4.20 9.88 5.02
N LEU A 84 -4.83 11.05 5.10
CA LEU A 84 -6.15 11.19 5.70
C LEU A 84 -7.21 10.89 4.65
N VAL A 85 -8.02 9.85 4.89
CA VAL A 85 -9.13 9.46 4.02
C VAL A 85 -10.44 9.81 4.70
N LYS A 86 -11.34 10.46 3.96
CA LYS A 86 -12.68 10.76 4.45
C LYS A 86 -13.50 9.48 4.49
N ARG A 87 -13.86 9.03 5.68
CA ARG A 87 -14.83 7.96 5.93
C ARG A 87 -16.18 8.59 6.20
N LEU A 88 -17.19 8.10 5.48
CA LEU A 88 -18.58 8.52 5.67
C LEU A 88 -19.28 7.45 6.50
N THR A 89 -19.82 7.85 7.65
CA THR A 89 -20.67 7.01 8.49
C THR A 89 -22.10 7.50 8.38
N TYR A 90 -23.01 6.63 7.99
CA TYR A 90 -24.42 6.96 7.79
C TYR A 90 -25.30 5.72 7.90
N ASP A 91 -26.57 5.95 8.25
CA ASP A 91 -27.60 4.92 8.18
C ASP A 91 -28.01 4.65 6.73
N THR A 92 -28.08 3.37 6.34
CA THR A 92 -28.33 3.00 4.94
C THR A 92 -29.76 3.34 4.52
N ASP A 93 -30.74 3.20 5.42
CA ASP A 93 -32.14 3.50 5.11
C ASP A 93 -32.36 5.01 5.00
N ALA A 94 -31.71 5.79 5.86
CA ALA A 94 -31.67 7.25 5.75
C ALA A 94 -31.02 7.71 4.43
N ALA A 95 -29.95 7.05 3.99
CA ALA A 95 -29.30 7.35 2.71
C ALA A 95 -30.20 7.07 1.51
N VAL A 96 -30.94 5.95 1.52
CA VAL A 96 -31.91 5.61 0.47
C VAL A 96 -33.08 6.59 0.46
N ALA A 97 -33.64 6.90 1.63
CA ALA A 97 -34.74 7.87 1.75
C ALA A 97 -34.32 9.27 1.24
N TRP A 98 -33.12 9.70 1.61
CA TRP A 98 -32.55 10.96 1.12
C TRP A 98 -32.31 10.92 -0.40
N ALA A 99 -31.79 9.82 -0.94
CA ALA A 99 -31.56 9.67 -2.37
C ALA A 99 -32.88 9.72 -3.16
N ALA A 100 -33.93 9.08 -2.65
CA ALA A 100 -35.28 9.13 -3.23
C ALA A 100 -35.85 10.57 -3.20
N ALA A 101 -35.72 11.28 -2.07
CA ALA A 101 -36.17 12.66 -1.93
C ALA A 101 -35.47 13.64 -2.90
N ASN A 102 -34.18 13.41 -3.17
CA ASN A 102 -33.36 14.23 -4.07
C ASN A 102 -33.41 13.78 -5.54
N LYS A 103 -34.36 12.89 -5.91
CA LYS A 103 -34.56 12.38 -7.28
C LYS A 103 -33.34 11.66 -7.86
N HIS A 104 -32.46 11.12 -7.02
CA HIS A 104 -31.40 10.22 -7.45
C HIS A 104 -31.96 8.79 -7.65
N LEU A 105 -32.90 8.66 -8.59
CA LEU A 105 -33.68 7.43 -8.85
C LEU A 105 -32.81 6.23 -9.28
N THR A 106 -31.57 6.47 -9.70
CA THR A 106 -30.57 5.42 -9.97
C THR A 106 -30.09 4.70 -8.71
N LEU A 107 -30.42 5.21 -7.50
CA LEU A 107 -30.00 4.68 -6.20
C LEU A 107 -31.08 3.84 -5.49
N LEU A 108 -32.12 3.35 -6.20
CA LEU A 108 -33.10 2.40 -5.63
C LEU A 108 -32.42 1.16 -5.00
N LYS A 109 -31.24 0.80 -5.53
CA LYS A 109 -30.21 0.05 -4.82
C LYS A 109 -29.07 1.03 -4.57
N LEU A 110 -28.74 1.31 -3.31
CA LEU A 110 -27.72 2.30 -2.96
C LEU A 110 -26.36 1.92 -3.57
N ASP A 111 -25.98 2.59 -4.66
CA ASP A 111 -24.61 2.60 -5.15
C ASP A 111 -23.78 3.44 -4.17
N ARG A 112 -23.16 2.77 -3.19
CA ARG A 112 -22.40 3.41 -2.11
C ARG A 112 -21.34 4.38 -2.64
N PRO A 113 -20.45 3.99 -3.58
CA PRO A 113 -19.51 4.94 -4.20
C PRO A 113 -20.16 6.18 -4.83
N ALA A 114 -21.28 6.02 -5.52
CA ALA A 114 -21.98 7.14 -6.12
C ALA A 114 -22.61 8.06 -5.06
N PHE A 115 -23.26 7.48 -4.06
CA PHE A 115 -23.82 8.21 -2.92
C PHE A 115 -22.74 8.96 -2.14
N GLU A 116 -21.65 8.30 -1.75
CA GLU A 116 -20.55 8.92 -0.98
C GLU A 116 -19.94 10.12 -1.73
N ARG A 117 -19.77 10.01 -3.06
CA ARG A 117 -19.28 11.11 -3.90
C ARG A 117 -20.21 12.32 -3.86
N VAL A 118 -21.52 12.10 -3.93
CA VAL A 118 -22.54 13.17 -3.87
C VAL A 118 -22.65 13.73 -2.45
N ALA A 119 -22.66 12.86 -1.44
CA ALA A 119 -22.77 13.22 -0.03
C ALA A 119 -21.57 14.06 0.45
N GLN A 120 -20.37 13.83 -0.10
CA GLN A 120 -19.20 14.69 0.19
C GLN A 120 -19.39 16.15 -0.25
N GLY A 121 -20.13 16.38 -1.34
CA GLY A 121 -20.41 17.73 -1.86
C GLY A 121 -21.59 18.39 -1.17
N LEU A 122 -22.68 17.64 -0.95
CA LEU A 122 -23.93 18.17 -0.37
C LEU A 122 -23.97 18.15 1.15
N LYS A 123 -23.13 17.34 1.80
CA LYS A 123 -23.02 17.16 3.25
C LYS A 123 -24.38 17.03 3.96
N PRO A 124 -25.15 15.95 3.70
CA PRO A 124 -26.42 15.74 4.38
C PRO A 124 -26.23 15.63 5.90
N ASP A 125 -27.16 16.16 6.68
CA ASP A 125 -27.04 16.24 8.15
C ASP A 125 -26.91 14.88 8.85
N PHE A 126 -27.38 13.80 8.20
CA PHE A 126 -27.30 12.43 8.74
C PHE A 126 -25.98 11.70 8.38
N VAL A 127 -25.09 12.34 7.62
CA VAL A 127 -23.80 11.76 7.20
C VAL A 127 -22.68 12.38 8.03
N ALA A 128 -22.07 11.57 8.89
CA ALA A 128 -20.84 11.96 9.58
C ALA A 128 -19.64 11.75 8.65
N ILE A 129 -18.87 12.81 8.40
CA ILE A 129 -17.62 12.74 7.63
C ILE A 129 -16.45 12.82 8.59
N GLU A 130 -15.73 11.72 8.76
CA GLU A 130 -14.55 11.63 9.62
C GLU A 130 -13.29 11.48 8.77
N GLU A 131 -12.22 12.18 9.12
CA GLU A 131 -10.91 11.96 8.50
C GLU A 131 -10.18 10.86 9.27
N VAL A 132 -10.04 9.70 8.62
CA VAL A 132 -9.37 8.53 9.19
C VAL A 132 -7.97 8.43 8.60
N PRO A 133 -6.92 8.35 9.43
CA PRO A 133 -5.58 8.08 8.92
C PRO A 133 -5.53 6.69 8.31
N GLN A 134 -4.89 6.61 7.14
CA GLN A 134 -4.63 5.36 6.45
C GLN A 134 -3.16 5.30 6.09
N ALA A 135 -2.47 4.29 6.60
CA ALA A 135 -1.09 4.01 6.22
C ALA A 135 -0.99 3.54 4.76
N THR A 136 -0.02 4.08 4.04
CA THR A 136 0.35 3.72 2.67
C THR A 136 1.82 3.31 2.68
N ILE A 137 2.09 2.10 2.21
CA ILE A 137 3.43 1.50 2.16
C ILE A 137 3.86 1.49 0.69
N MET A 138 5.10 1.89 0.41
CA MET A 138 5.67 1.81 -0.94
C MET A 138 5.82 0.35 -1.38
N ALA A 139 5.59 0.08 -2.66
CA ALA A 139 5.72 -1.28 -3.23
C ALA A 139 7.18 -1.79 -3.22
N ASP A 140 8.13 -0.88 -3.41
CA ASP A 140 9.57 -1.15 -3.32
C ASP A 140 10.11 -0.54 -2.02
N LEU A 141 10.31 -1.39 -1.02
CA LEU A 141 10.90 -1.02 0.26
C LEU A 141 12.42 -1.14 0.26
N ASP A 142 13.02 -1.85 -0.70
CA ASP A 142 14.48 -2.06 -0.74
C ASP A 142 15.19 -0.71 -0.87
N ARG A 143 14.64 0.20 -1.66
CA ARG A 143 15.18 1.56 -1.79
C ARG A 143 15.08 2.37 -0.50
N ALA A 144 14.04 2.17 0.30
CA ALA A 144 13.86 2.86 1.58
C ALA A 144 14.82 2.31 2.65
N VAL A 145 14.97 0.99 2.70
CA VAL A 145 15.89 0.29 3.60
C VAL A 145 17.33 0.67 3.28
N ALA A 146 17.75 0.61 2.01
CA ALA A 146 19.11 0.95 1.59
C ALA A 146 19.49 2.39 1.98
N ARG A 147 18.54 3.34 1.93
CA ARG A 147 18.81 4.72 2.37
C ARG A 147 18.97 4.82 3.88
N THR A 148 18.14 4.10 4.63
CA THR A 148 18.21 4.07 6.09
C THR A 148 19.52 3.46 6.55
N GLU A 149 19.92 2.32 5.97
CA GLU A 149 21.21 1.68 6.24
C GLU A 149 22.40 2.58 5.89
N ALA A 150 22.36 3.26 4.74
CA ALA A 150 23.39 4.21 4.34
C ALA A 150 23.50 5.40 5.31
N ALA A 151 22.35 5.92 5.79
CA ALA A 151 22.33 7.00 6.77
C ALA A 151 22.90 6.55 8.13
N THR A 152 22.51 5.36 8.62
CA THR A 152 23.04 4.80 9.87
C THR A 152 24.53 4.51 9.77
N ALA A 153 25.02 4.01 8.64
CA ALA A 153 26.44 3.80 8.41
C ALA A 153 27.23 5.11 8.40
N ALA A 154 26.71 6.16 7.75
CA ALA A 154 27.33 7.48 7.73
C ALA A 154 27.37 8.12 9.13
N GLU A 155 26.30 7.98 9.92
CA GLU A 155 26.25 8.43 11.31
C GLU A 155 27.28 7.70 12.18
N ALA A 156 27.43 6.39 12.01
CA ALA A 156 28.43 5.60 12.74
C ALA A 156 29.87 6.01 12.39
N VAL A 157 30.16 6.24 11.10
CA VAL A 157 31.47 6.73 10.64
C VAL A 157 31.75 8.13 11.21
N PHE A 158 30.77 9.03 11.18
CA PHE A 158 30.92 10.37 11.74
C PHE A 158 31.11 10.34 13.26
N ALA A 159 30.37 9.49 13.99
CA ALA A 159 30.54 9.32 15.43
C ALA A 159 31.92 8.75 15.79
N GLU A 160 32.47 7.84 14.99
CA GLU A 160 33.82 7.31 15.16
C GLU A 160 34.89 8.36 14.80
N ASP A 161 34.71 9.12 13.73
CA ASP A 161 35.60 10.22 13.36
C ASP A 161 35.66 11.31 14.44
N ILE A 162 34.49 11.68 15.01
CA ILE A 162 34.43 12.57 16.18
C ILE A 162 35.19 11.96 17.36
N ARG A 163 35.00 10.66 17.65
CA ARG A 163 35.70 9.98 18.74
C ARG A 163 37.22 9.96 18.55
N GLN A 164 37.69 9.85 17.31
CA GLN A 164 39.10 9.81 16.96
C GLN A 164 39.76 11.19 16.94
N HIS A 165 39.05 12.22 16.46
CA HIS A 165 39.60 13.58 16.34
C HIS A 165 39.39 14.45 17.58
N TYR A 166 38.43 14.13 18.45
CA TYR A 166 38.21 14.82 19.73
C TYR A 166 38.58 13.89 20.88
N HIS A 167 39.83 13.96 21.33
CA HIS A 167 40.38 13.06 22.35
C HIS A 167 39.92 13.35 23.78
N THR A 168 39.22 14.47 24.04
CA THR A 168 38.58 14.72 25.34
C THR A 168 37.17 15.30 25.20
N GLU A 169 36.25 14.85 26.06
CA GLU A 169 34.84 15.32 26.13
C GLU A 169 34.73 16.86 26.27
N ASN A 170 35.79 17.50 26.79
CA ASN A 170 35.89 18.95 26.95
C ASN A 170 36.12 19.69 25.63
N GLU A 171 36.91 19.16 24.71
CA GLU A 171 37.16 19.80 23.40
C GLU A 171 35.91 19.74 22.51
N TRP A 172 35.17 18.63 22.59
CA TRP A 172 33.89 18.48 21.91
C TRP A 172 32.84 19.47 22.43
N ARG A 173 32.66 19.59 23.76
CA ARG A 173 31.73 20.56 24.35
C ARG A 173 32.11 22.01 24.01
N GLN A 174 33.40 22.33 23.93
CA GLN A 174 33.85 23.67 23.54
C GLN A 174 33.65 23.94 22.04
N GLY A 175 33.86 22.96 21.17
CA GLY A 175 33.61 23.09 19.73
C GLY A 175 32.12 23.28 19.40
N VAL A 176 31.25 22.45 19.96
CA VAL A 176 29.79 22.55 19.77
C VAL A 176 29.22 23.86 20.34
N ARG A 177 29.77 24.34 21.46
CA ARG A 177 29.39 25.64 22.04
C ARG A 177 29.78 26.80 21.13
N ARG A 178 31.00 26.82 20.59
CA ARG A 178 31.43 27.86 19.62
C ARG A 178 30.57 27.85 18.36
N MET A 179 30.26 26.68 17.81
CA MET A 179 29.39 26.56 16.63
C MET A 179 27.97 27.11 16.87
N ARG A 180 27.41 26.93 18.08
CA ARG A 180 26.11 27.51 18.44
C ARG A 180 26.16 29.02 18.72
N GLU A 181 27.32 29.55 19.08
CA GLU A 181 27.52 30.98 19.34
C GLU A 181 27.78 31.78 18.04
N THR A 182 28.26 31.13 16.96
CA THR A 182 28.54 31.77 15.66
C THR A 182 27.41 31.68 14.63
N VAL A 183 26.32 30.99 14.96
CA VAL A 183 25.14 30.88 14.09
C VAL A 183 24.04 31.73 14.69
N ASP A 184 23.67 32.81 13.98
CA ASP A 184 22.59 33.68 14.39
C ASP A 184 21.28 32.85 14.46
N PRO A 185 20.60 32.81 15.62
CA PRO A 185 19.42 31.97 15.80
C PRO A 185 18.20 32.44 15.01
N GLU A 186 18.17 33.69 14.53
CA GLU A 186 17.06 34.22 13.72
C GLU A 186 17.25 34.01 12.22
N THR A 187 18.49 34.05 11.72
CA THR A 187 18.77 33.95 10.27
C THR A 187 19.41 32.62 9.87
N GLY A 188 20.06 31.91 10.79
CA GLY A 188 20.85 30.71 10.50
C GLY A 188 22.14 31.00 9.74
N GLU A 189 22.50 32.26 9.54
CA GLU A 189 23.73 32.66 8.87
C GLU A 189 24.93 32.58 9.83
N ILE A 190 26.05 32.06 9.32
CA ILE A 190 27.31 32.02 10.07
C ILE A 190 27.88 33.43 10.03
N THR A 191 27.98 34.10 11.19
CA THR A 191 28.66 35.39 11.26
C THR A 191 30.15 35.13 11.08
N GLU A 192 30.66 35.40 9.87
CA GLU A 192 32.10 35.51 9.60
C GLU A 192 32.64 36.69 10.42
N ASP A 193 33.04 36.41 11.66
CA ASP A 193 33.82 37.36 12.43
C ASP A 193 35.15 37.57 11.71
N ALA A 194 35.26 38.75 11.11
CA ALA A 194 36.44 39.28 10.47
C ALA A 194 37.64 39.15 11.43
N ASN A 195 38.62 38.33 11.04
CA ASN A 195 39.95 38.33 11.66
C ASN A 195 40.52 39.75 11.66
N GLY A 196 40.64 40.32 12.86
CA GLY A 196 41.54 41.40 13.23
C GLY A 196 42.36 40.94 14.43
#